data_AF-A0AA37MYL3-F1
#
_entry.id   AF-A0AA37MYL3-F1
#
_cell.length_a   1.000
_cell.length_b   1.000
_cell.length_c   1.000
_cell.angle_alpha   90.00
_cell.angle_beta   90.00
_cell.angle_gamma   90.00
#
_symmetry.space_group_name_H-M   'P 1'
#
loop_
_entity.id
_entity.type
_entity.pdbx_description
1 polymer ?
#
loop_
_entity_poly.entity_id
_entity_poly.type
_entity_poly.pdbx_seq_one_letter_code
_entity_poly.pdbx_strand_id
1 'polypeptide(L)'
;MEDFERLLAEAHKRGLRVVIDLVVNHTSNEHPWFKESRSSRDNPKRDYYIWRDGKDGNPPNNWGSNFSGSAWTLDETTGQYYLHTFGDFQPDLNWDNPAVREEVFRMMRRWCDKGVDGFRMDVISMISKTPEMPDGALKPGSIYGNFGPYVVNGPNVHRYLQQMNREVLSRYNLLTVGECAGLTVDQACLYANEEGTELSMAFQFEHMDLDGGESFKWNTRKIDIVALKKLLTKWQKGLEGRAWNSLYWCNHDQPRIVSRMGDDSTPELREKSAKTLALCLHMMQGTPYVYQGEELGMTNVPFGGLEDFRDVESINAYHELTEAGTMTPERMLECLRYKSRDNARTPMQWDASPNAGFTTGTPWIKTNPNYPQINAAEQLGREDSVFHFYQKLIRLRHENEIIVYGSYDLLSPEDPQLYAYTRTLDGQKLLCVCNLTGRPAEYELPAEFAAGRQLIAVGQPVREGNQVHLGPWDGFVLVNF
;
A
#
# COMPACT_ATOMS: atom_id res chain seq x y z
N MET A 1 26.42 -4.73 -6.03
CA MET A 1 26.64 -3.47 -5.29
C MET A 1 26.91 -2.33 -6.26
N GLU A 2 27.86 -2.49 -7.19
CA GLU A 2 28.16 -1.48 -8.23
C GLU A 2 26.93 -0.97 -8.99
N ASP A 3 26.03 -1.86 -9.40
CA ASP A 3 24.78 -1.47 -10.08
C ASP A 3 23.88 -0.56 -9.25
N PHE A 4 23.81 -0.81 -7.94
CA PHE A 4 23.01 0.01 -7.03
C PHE A 4 23.63 1.40 -6.85
N GLU A 5 24.95 1.48 -6.72
CA GLU A 5 25.67 2.75 -6.63
C GLU A 5 25.52 3.55 -7.93
N ARG A 6 25.53 2.89 -9.08
CA ARG A 6 25.20 3.50 -10.37
C ARG A 6 23.76 3.99 -10.42
N LEU A 7 22.78 3.22 -9.93
CA LEU A 7 21.38 3.64 -9.84
C LEU A 7 21.23 4.91 -8.99
N LEU A 8 21.83 4.96 -7.80
CA LEU A 8 21.82 6.15 -6.95
C LEU A 8 22.43 7.35 -7.68
N ALA A 9 23.62 7.19 -8.25
CA ALA A 9 24.31 8.27 -8.94
C ALA A 9 23.50 8.82 -10.13
N GLU A 10 22.90 7.95 -10.95
CA GLU A 10 22.07 8.37 -12.08
C GLU A 10 20.73 9.01 -11.64
N ALA A 11 20.13 8.54 -10.56
CA ALA A 11 18.93 9.15 -9.98
C ALA A 11 19.24 10.58 -9.49
N HIS A 12 20.31 10.75 -8.69
CA HIS A 12 20.71 12.06 -8.16
C HIS A 12 21.09 13.06 -9.25
N LYS A 13 21.75 12.62 -10.34
CA LYS A 13 22.03 13.47 -11.52
C LYS A 13 20.75 14.04 -12.16
N ARG A 14 19.62 13.35 -12.00
CA ARG A 14 18.30 13.76 -12.51
C ARG A 14 17.45 14.48 -11.45
N GLY A 15 18.02 14.77 -10.28
CA GLY A 15 17.28 15.37 -9.16
C GLY A 15 16.26 14.44 -8.50
N LEU A 16 16.34 13.13 -8.78
CA LEU A 16 15.48 12.12 -8.17
C LEU A 16 16.08 11.66 -6.84
N ARG A 17 15.20 11.30 -5.90
CA ARG A 17 15.55 10.76 -4.59
C ARG A 17 15.22 9.27 -4.57
N VAL A 18 16.05 8.45 -3.93
CA VAL A 18 15.89 7.00 -3.86
C VAL A 18 15.56 6.57 -2.43
N VAL A 19 14.32 6.14 -2.24
CA VAL A 19 13.84 5.49 -1.01
C VAL A 19 13.94 3.99 -1.19
N ILE A 20 14.51 3.29 -0.19
CA ILE A 20 14.61 1.83 -0.21
C ILE A 20 13.70 1.18 0.83
N ASP A 21 13.36 -0.08 0.61
CA ASP A 21 12.56 -0.85 1.56
C ASP A 21 13.43 -1.40 2.71
N LEU A 22 12.96 -1.21 3.94
CA LEU A 22 13.62 -1.62 5.18
C LEU A 22 12.79 -2.71 5.84
N VAL A 23 13.13 -3.96 5.51
CA VAL A 23 12.49 -5.15 6.08
C VAL A 23 13.25 -5.61 7.31
N VAL A 24 12.75 -5.21 8.48
CA VAL A 24 13.43 -5.44 9.77
C VAL A 24 12.51 -5.99 10.85
N ASN A 25 11.26 -6.33 10.52
CA ASN A 25 10.41 -7.15 11.40
C ASN A 25 10.95 -8.59 11.50
N HIS A 26 11.47 -9.12 10.39
CA HIS A 26 11.98 -10.49 10.26
C HIS A 26 13.19 -10.52 9.33
N THR A 27 13.90 -11.65 9.30
CA THR A 27 14.90 -11.95 8.27
C THR A 27 14.53 -13.26 7.58
N SER A 28 15.23 -13.63 6.50
CA SER A 28 15.16 -15.01 6.01
C SER A 28 15.69 -15.99 7.08
N ASN A 29 15.13 -17.20 7.13
CA ASN A 29 15.69 -18.33 7.90
C ASN A 29 17.07 -18.80 7.37
N GLU A 30 17.48 -18.33 6.19
CA GLU A 30 18.82 -18.54 5.64
C GLU A 30 19.85 -17.51 6.17
N HIS A 31 19.40 -16.46 6.86
CA HIS A 31 20.27 -15.42 7.39
C HIS A 31 21.25 -16.00 8.42
N PRO A 32 22.55 -15.59 8.42
CA PRO A 32 23.53 -16.10 9.38
C PRO A 32 23.08 -16.01 10.84
N TRP A 33 22.40 -14.91 11.21
CA TRP A 33 21.86 -14.78 12.57
C TRP A 33 20.86 -15.88 12.92
N PHE A 34 19.98 -16.28 12.01
CA PHE A 34 19.00 -17.35 12.29
C PHE A 34 19.69 -18.71 12.34
N LYS A 35 20.64 -18.96 11.43
CA LYS A 35 21.46 -20.19 11.43
C LYS A 35 22.22 -20.36 12.74
N GLU A 36 22.82 -19.29 13.26
CA GLU A 36 23.47 -19.29 14.57
C GLU A 36 22.44 -19.44 15.70
N SER A 37 21.34 -18.68 15.69
CA SER A 37 20.27 -18.72 16.70
C SER A 37 19.63 -20.10 16.87
N ARG A 38 19.43 -20.83 15.76
CA ARG A 38 18.84 -22.17 15.77
C ARG A 38 19.83 -23.29 16.11
N SER A 39 21.13 -23.00 16.14
CA SER A 39 22.16 -24.04 16.32
C SER A 39 22.15 -24.68 17.71
N SER A 40 21.80 -23.91 18.74
CA SER A 40 21.67 -24.38 20.12
C SER A 40 20.89 -23.37 20.97
N ARG A 41 20.39 -23.81 22.13
CA ARG A 41 19.68 -22.94 23.08
C ARG A 41 20.59 -21.96 23.83
N ASP A 42 21.89 -22.20 23.83
CA ASP A 42 22.91 -21.40 24.51
C ASP A 42 23.75 -20.54 23.55
N ASN A 43 23.45 -20.55 22.25
CA ASN A 43 24.14 -19.71 21.28
C ASN A 43 23.95 -18.22 21.63
N PRO A 44 24.99 -17.36 21.52
CA PRO A 44 24.88 -15.93 21.80
C PRO A 44 23.81 -15.19 20.99
N LYS A 45 23.45 -15.70 19.81
CA LYS A 45 22.37 -15.16 18.96
C LYS A 45 21.03 -15.85 19.18
N ARG A 46 20.86 -16.71 20.20
CA ARG A 46 19.58 -17.38 20.48
C ARG A 46 18.44 -16.36 20.55
N ASP A 47 18.65 -15.30 21.33
CA ASP A 47 17.66 -14.24 21.54
C ASP A 47 17.66 -13.16 20.44
N TYR A 48 18.25 -13.42 19.27
CA TYR A 48 18.01 -12.57 18.09
C TYR A 48 16.63 -12.82 17.48
N TYR A 49 16.04 -13.98 17.76
CA TYR A 49 14.72 -14.39 17.32
C TYR A 49 13.88 -14.84 18.52
N ILE A 50 12.59 -15.06 18.28
CA ILE A 50 11.64 -15.40 19.33
C ILE A 50 11.43 -16.92 19.35
N TRP A 51 11.95 -17.57 20.40
CA TRP A 51 11.83 -19.01 20.64
C TRP A 51 10.96 -19.33 21.85
N ARG A 52 10.10 -20.34 21.76
CA ARG A 52 9.22 -20.77 22.86
C ARG A 52 9.05 -22.30 22.88
N ASP A 53 8.87 -22.84 24.07
CA ASP A 53 8.47 -24.24 24.23
C ASP A 53 7.00 -24.41 23.79
N GLY A 54 6.68 -25.56 23.20
CA GLY A 54 5.30 -25.91 22.89
C GLY A 54 4.48 -26.23 24.14
N LYS A 55 3.15 -26.33 23.98
CA LYS A 55 2.22 -26.66 25.06
C LYS A 55 1.43 -27.93 24.71
N ASP A 56 1.60 -28.98 25.51
CA ASP A 56 0.88 -30.26 25.36
C ASP A 56 1.04 -30.88 23.95
N GLY A 57 2.24 -30.78 23.36
CA GLY A 57 2.53 -31.27 22.01
C GLY A 57 2.06 -30.36 20.88
N ASN A 58 1.49 -29.20 21.20
CA ASN A 58 1.08 -28.17 20.24
C ASN A 58 2.05 -26.98 20.25
N PRO A 59 1.95 -26.08 19.26
CA PRO A 59 2.64 -24.78 19.30
C PRO A 59 2.38 -23.99 20.60
N PRO A 60 3.21 -22.98 20.91
CA PRO A 60 3.12 -22.18 22.13
C PRO A 60 1.75 -21.51 22.35
N ASN A 61 1.10 -21.10 21.27
CA ASN A 61 -0.26 -20.56 21.23
C ASN A 61 -0.93 -20.87 19.87
N ASN A 62 -2.18 -20.47 19.70
CA ASN A 62 -2.98 -20.76 18.51
C ASN A 62 -2.80 -19.76 17.34
N TRP A 63 -1.78 -18.90 17.34
CA TRP A 63 -1.65 -17.83 16.33
C TRP A 63 -1.48 -18.38 14.90
N GLY A 64 -2.15 -17.73 13.94
CA GLY A 64 -2.05 -18.03 12.51
C GLY A 64 -1.11 -17.09 11.79
N SER A 65 -0.33 -17.59 10.82
CA SER A 65 0.51 -16.76 9.96
C SER A 65 -0.32 -15.98 8.94
N ASN A 66 0.19 -14.82 8.50
CA ASN A 66 -0.37 -14.08 7.38
C ASN A 66 -0.35 -14.88 6.05
N PHE A 67 0.51 -15.91 5.93
CA PHE A 67 0.61 -16.76 4.74
C PHE A 67 0.05 -18.18 4.97
N SER A 68 -1.00 -18.28 5.80
CA SER A 68 -1.66 -19.53 6.23
C SER A 68 -0.81 -20.42 7.15
N GLY A 69 -1.46 -21.36 7.84
CA GLY A 69 -0.79 -22.20 8.83
C GLY A 69 -0.53 -21.53 10.18
N SER A 70 0.13 -22.24 11.09
CA SER A 70 0.55 -21.69 12.38
C SER A 70 1.64 -20.62 12.19
N ALA A 71 1.66 -19.61 13.07
CA ALA A 71 2.76 -18.65 13.17
C ALA A 71 4.01 -19.22 13.88
N TRP A 72 4.02 -20.52 14.18
CA TRP A 72 5.07 -21.19 14.94
C TRP A 72 5.52 -22.45 14.22
N THR A 73 6.82 -22.56 13.97
CA THR A 73 7.43 -23.75 13.38
C THR A 73 8.38 -24.40 14.37
N LEU A 74 8.24 -25.72 14.57
CA LEU A 74 9.10 -26.52 15.44
C LEU A 74 10.50 -26.65 14.81
N ASP A 75 11.54 -26.36 15.59
CA ASP A 75 12.92 -26.71 15.27
C ASP A 75 13.32 -27.97 16.04
N GLU A 76 13.48 -29.08 15.33
CA GLU A 76 13.82 -30.37 15.91
C GLU A 76 15.16 -30.37 16.67
N THR A 77 16.10 -29.50 16.25
CA THR A 77 17.43 -29.39 16.88
C THR A 77 17.33 -28.97 18.34
N THR A 78 16.44 -28.02 18.64
CA THR A 78 16.30 -27.45 19.99
C THR A 78 15.01 -27.86 20.71
N GLY A 79 14.08 -28.51 20.00
CA GLY A 79 12.77 -28.89 20.53
C GLY A 79 11.85 -27.69 20.84
N GLN A 80 12.19 -26.50 20.34
CA GLN A 80 11.44 -25.27 20.54
C GLN A 80 10.85 -24.78 19.22
N TYR A 81 9.81 -23.95 19.30
CA TYR A 81 9.20 -23.29 18.17
C TYR A 81 9.78 -21.89 17.99
N TYR A 82 10.01 -21.46 16.75
CA TYR A 82 10.30 -20.06 16.44
C TYR A 82 9.07 -19.36 15.89
N LEU A 83 8.91 -18.07 16.23
CA LEU A 83 7.83 -17.22 15.72
C LEU A 83 8.13 -16.77 14.28
N HIS A 84 7.09 -16.82 13.44
CA HIS A 84 7.05 -16.19 12.13
C HIS A 84 5.63 -15.67 11.86
N THR A 85 5.43 -14.36 11.84
CA THR A 85 4.11 -13.77 11.54
C THR A 85 3.78 -13.82 10.04
N PHE A 86 4.77 -14.14 9.21
CA PHE A 86 4.67 -14.35 7.76
C PHE A 86 5.09 -15.79 7.41
N GLY A 87 5.79 -16.01 6.30
CA GLY A 87 6.25 -17.35 5.93
C GLY A 87 7.15 -17.98 7.00
N ASP A 88 7.17 -19.30 7.11
CA ASP A 88 8.12 -20.03 7.98
C ASP A 88 9.58 -19.71 7.65
N PHE A 89 9.86 -19.36 6.39
CA PHE A 89 11.14 -18.83 5.94
C PHE A 89 11.43 -17.37 6.35
N GLN A 90 10.53 -16.73 7.12
CA GLN A 90 10.63 -15.34 7.61
C GLN A 90 10.53 -15.25 9.16
N PRO A 91 11.48 -15.84 9.90
CA PRO A 91 11.48 -15.76 11.37
C PRO A 91 11.60 -14.31 11.88
N ASP A 92 10.72 -13.96 12.83
CA ASP A 92 10.64 -12.64 13.42
C ASP A 92 11.87 -12.31 14.28
N LEU A 93 12.42 -11.11 14.07
CA LEU A 93 13.48 -10.56 14.90
C LEU A 93 12.93 -10.18 16.28
N ASN A 94 13.72 -10.45 17.31
CA ASN A 94 13.42 -10.05 18.68
C ASN A 94 13.90 -8.62 18.94
N TRP A 95 13.03 -7.63 18.72
CA TRP A 95 13.35 -6.23 18.95
C TRP A 95 13.52 -5.84 20.41
N ASP A 96 13.09 -6.66 21.37
CA ASP A 96 13.34 -6.40 22.79
C ASP A 96 14.85 -6.50 23.10
N ASN A 97 15.58 -7.28 22.32
CA ASN A 97 17.03 -7.42 22.42
C ASN A 97 17.76 -6.16 21.89
N PRO A 98 18.45 -5.38 22.75
CA PRO A 98 19.18 -4.20 22.31
C PRO A 98 20.29 -4.49 21.30
N ALA A 99 20.88 -5.70 21.31
CA ALA A 99 21.90 -6.08 20.33
C ALA A 99 21.30 -6.21 18.92
N VAL A 100 20.07 -6.72 18.80
CA VAL A 100 19.34 -6.77 17.51
C VAL A 100 19.11 -5.35 16.99
N ARG A 101 18.61 -4.45 17.84
CA ARG A 101 18.35 -3.06 17.46
C ARG A 101 19.62 -2.35 16.99
N GLU A 102 20.73 -2.50 17.71
CA GLU A 102 22.01 -1.89 17.32
C GLU A 102 22.55 -2.47 16.00
N GLU A 103 22.43 -3.78 15.75
CA GLU A 103 22.81 -4.36 14.46
C GLU A 103 21.93 -3.82 13.30
N VAL A 104 20.62 -3.65 13.53
CA VAL A 104 19.72 -3.01 12.57
C VAL A 104 20.14 -1.57 12.31
N PHE A 105 20.43 -0.78 13.35
CA PHE A 105 20.85 0.62 13.20
C PHE A 105 22.18 0.73 12.48
N ARG A 106 23.13 -0.17 12.72
CA ARG A 106 24.40 -0.24 11.98
C ARG A 106 24.16 -0.53 10.50
N MET A 107 23.25 -1.45 10.18
CA MET A 107 22.87 -1.76 8.80
C MET A 107 22.22 -0.54 8.12
N MET A 108 21.31 0.16 8.81
CA MET A 108 20.69 1.38 8.29
C MET A 108 21.73 2.47 8.02
N ARG A 109 22.64 2.75 8.96
CA ARG A 109 23.73 3.73 8.78
C ARG A 109 24.56 3.41 7.53
N ARG A 110 24.89 2.14 7.29
CA ARG A 110 25.62 1.72 6.09
C ARG A 110 24.89 2.09 4.79
N TRP A 111 23.56 2.00 4.72
CA TRP A 111 22.80 2.44 3.55
C TRP A 111 22.71 3.96 3.47
N CYS A 112 22.54 4.65 4.59
CA CYS A 112 22.53 6.11 4.64
C CYS A 112 23.88 6.69 4.17
N ASP A 113 24.99 6.09 4.59
CA ASP A 113 26.35 6.49 4.19
C ASP A 113 26.61 6.26 2.69
N LYS A 114 25.83 5.39 2.04
CA LYS A 114 25.84 5.24 0.57
C LYS A 114 25.04 6.32 -0.16
N GLY A 115 24.21 7.08 0.56
CA GLY A 115 23.42 8.18 0.01
C GLY A 115 21.99 7.82 -0.36
N VAL A 116 21.36 6.81 0.25
CA VAL A 116 19.90 6.64 0.13
C VAL A 116 19.17 7.84 0.73
N ASP A 117 18.04 8.21 0.16
CA ASP A 117 17.28 9.41 0.53
C ASP A 117 16.07 9.09 1.42
N GLY A 118 15.87 7.83 1.78
CA GLY A 118 14.79 7.45 2.67
C GLY A 118 14.62 5.95 2.87
N PHE A 119 13.71 5.63 3.80
CA PHE A 119 13.27 4.26 4.07
C PHE A 119 11.74 4.16 4.03
N ARG A 120 11.24 3.19 3.29
CA ARG A 120 9.91 2.61 3.52
C ARG A 120 10.10 1.43 4.45
N MET A 121 9.39 1.39 5.58
CA MET A 121 9.63 0.39 6.62
C MET A 121 8.51 -0.65 6.61
N ASP A 122 8.84 -1.85 6.18
CA ASP A 122 7.93 -2.99 6.06
C ASP A 122 7.36 -3.40 7.42
N VAL A 123 6.02 -3.44 7.49
CA VAL A 123 5.22 -3.80 8.67
C VAL A 123 5.80 -3.32 9.99
N ILE A 124 6.29 -2.08 10.01
CA ILE A 124 7.06 -1.54 11.14
C ILE A 124 6.24 -1.48 12.43
N SER A 125 4.91 -1.43 12.32
CA SER A 125 4.01 -1.52 13.48
C SER A 125 4.04 -2.87 14.20
N MET A 126 4.67 -3.90 13.62
CA MET A 126 4.72 -5.26 14.15
C MET A 126 6.02 -5.61 14.90
N ILE A 127 6.98 -4.69 15.01
CA ILE A 127 8.30 -5.00 15.60
C ILE A 127 8.25 -5.27 17.10
N SER A 128 7.24 -4.78 17.82
CA SER A 128 7.08 -5.00 19.26
C SER A 128 6.03 -6.09 19.51
N LYS A 129 6.41 -7.18 20.17
CA LYS A 129 5.49 -8.27 20.56
C LYS A 129 5.18 -8.19 22.06
N THR A 130 3.99 -8.64 22.49
CA THR A 130 3.73 -8.78 23.93
C THR A 130 4.52 -9.95 24.52
N PRO A 131 5.06 -9.83 25.74
CA PRO A 131 5.80 -10.92 26.38
C PRO A 131 4.97 -12.18 26.61
N GLU A 132 3.68 -12.03 26.93
CA GLU A 132 2.79 -13.11 27.33
C GLU A 132 2.34 -13.99 26.17
N MET A 133 2.28 -13.44 24.96
CA MET A 133 1.87 -14.12 23.72
C MET A 133 0.65 -15.05 23.90
N PRO A 134 -0.49 -14.58 24.47
CA PRO A 134 -1.64 -15.44 24.76
C PRO A 134 -2.35 -15.87 23.48
N ASP A 135 -3.24 -16.86 23.59
CA ASP A 135 -4.07 -17.28 22.46
C ASP A 135 -4.87 -16.11 21.85
N GLY A 136 -4.94 -16.11 20.53
CA GLY A 136 -5.72 -15.20 19.72
C GLY A 136 -7.19 -15.63 19.62
N ALA A 137 -8.07 -14.64 19.50
CA ALA A 137 -9.47 -14.89 19.22
C ALA A 137 -9.64 -15.52 17.82
N LEU A 138 -10.44 -16.57 17.73
CA LEU A 138 -10.83 -17.17 16.46
C LEU A 138 -11.92 -16.31 15.80
N LYS A 139 -11.71 -15.93 14.53
CA LYS A 139 -12.76 -15.36 13.70
C LYS A 139 -13.63 -16.49 13.10
N PRO A 140 -14.92 -16.26 12.80
CA PRO A 140 -15.74 -17.25 12.12
C PRO A 140 -15.10 -17.74 10.83
N GLY A 141 -14.92 -19.06 10.70
CA GLY A 141 -14.28 -19.69 9.54
C GLY A 141 -12.76 -19.70 9.55
N SER A 142 -12.09 -19.16 10.58
CA SER A 142 -10.63 -19.23 10.73
C SER A 142 -10.20 -20.47 11.50
N ILE A 143 -9.13 -21.11 11.04
CA ILE A 143 -8.49 -22.26 11.70
C ILE A 143 -7.61 -21.79 12.88
N TYR A 144 -6.98 -20.63 12.72
CA TYR A 144 -6.02 -20.08 13.66
C TYR A 144 -6.49 -18.77 14.31
N GLY A 145 -5.95 -18.48 15.50
CA GLY A 145 -6.25 -17.29 16.28
C GLY A 145 -5.59 -16.02 15.74
N ASN A 146 -6.28 -14.89 15.89
CA ASN A 146 -5.78 -13.58 15.49
C ASN A 146 -4.70 -13.06 16.45
N PHE A 147 -3.45 -12.95 15.99
CA PHE A 147 -2.35 -12.39 16.77
C PHE A 147 -2.34 -10.85 16.80
N GLY A 148 -3.13 -10.18 15.94
CA GLY A 148 -3.08 -8.73 15.71
C GLY A 148 -3.00 -7.89 17.00
N PRO A 149 -3.87 -8.10 18.01
CA PRO A 149 -3.85 -7.33 19.26
C PRO A 149 -2.55 -7.43 20.08
N TYR A 150 -1.70 -8.41 19.80
CA TYR A 150 -0.49 -8.72 20.57
C TYR A 150 0.81 -8.38 19.84
N VAL A 151 0.72 -8.10 18.54
CA VAL A 151 1.89 -7.83 17.68
C VAL A 151 1.79 -6.47 17.00
N VAL A 152 0.59 -6.07 16.57
CA VAL A 152 0.37 -4.80 15.90
C VAL A 152 0.31 -3.68 16.93
N ASN A 153 1.12 -2.65 16.74
CA ASN A 153 1.29 -1.53 17.66
C ASN A 153 1.64 -1.98 19.08
N GLY A 154 2.53 -2.99 19.20
CA GLY A 154 2.90 -3.55 20.49
C GLY A 154 3.53 -2.53 21.47
N PRO A 155 3.67 -2.91 22.74
CA PRO A 155 3.85 -1.98 23.86
C PRO A 155 5.09 -1.08 23.78
N ASN A 156 6.13 -1.51 23.05
CA ASN A 156 7.39 -0.80 22.95
C ASN A 156 7.66 -0.22 21.55
N VAL A 157 6.71 -0.30 20.60
CA VAL A 157 6.95 0.09 19.19
C VAL A 157 7.44 1.54 19.08
N HIS A 158 6.76 2.48 19.73
CA HIS A 158 7.11 3.91 19.73
C HIS A 158 8.47 4.15 20.40
N ARG A 159 8.77 3.44 21.49
CA ARG A 159 10.09 3.51 22.14
C ARG A 159 11.21 3.08 21.17
N TYR A 160 10.99 2.02 20.40
CA TYR A 160 11.96 1.53 19.41
C TYR A 160 12.12 2.50 18.24
N LEU A 161 11.03 3.07 17.74
CA LEU A 161 11.09 4.07 16.67
C LEU A 161 11.73 5.38 17.10
N GLN A 162 11.45 5.87 18.29
CA GLN A 162 12.13 7.04 18.83
C GLN A 162 13.61 6.77 19.06
N GLN A 163 13.98 5.55 19.45
CA GLN A 163 15.39 5.15 19.52
C GLN A 163 16.03 5.17 18.12
N MET A 164 15.41 4.52 17.14
CA MET A 164 15.84 4.50 15.75
C MET A 164 16.00 5.92 15.18
N ASN A 165 15.06 6.82 15.48
CA ASN A 165 15.09 8.21 15.06
C ASN A 165 16.32 8.93 15.65
N ARG A 166 16.52 8.86 16.97
CA ARG A 166 17.66 9.52 17.65
C ARG A 166 19.03 9.00 17.20
N GLU A 167 19.12 7.70 16.90
CA GLU A 167 20.39 7.04 16.60
C GLU A 167 20.72 6.99 15.10
N VAL A 168 19.71 7.06 14.24
CA VAL A 168 19.88 6.98 12.78
C VAL A 168 19.07 8.05 12.05
N LEU A 169 17.74 8.01 12.08
CA LEU A 169 16.93 8.76 11.10
C LEU A 169 17.17 10.27 11.14
N SER A 170 17.23 10.86 12.35
CA SER A 170 17.50 12.29 12.56
C SER A 170 18.92 12.74 12.22
N ARG A 171 19.83 11.81 11.93
CA ARG A 171 21.23 12.09 11.57
C ARG A 171 21.43 12.32 10.08
N TYR A 172 20.40 12.05 9.27
CA TYR A 172 20.43 12.15 7.83
C TYR A 172 19.17 12.89 7.34
N ASN A 173 19.22 13.44 6.12
CA ASN A 173 18.06 14.07 5.50
C ASN A 173 17.25 13.02 4.74
N LEU A 174 16.36 12.32 5.45
CA LEU A 174 15.64 11.15 4.94
C LEU A 174 14.14 11.39 4.90
N LEU A 175 13.49 10.90 3.87
CA LEU A 175 12.06 10.59 3.91
C LEU A 175 11.86 9.25 4.62
N THR A 176 10.98 9.18 5.61
CA THR A 176 10.63 7.91 6.27
C THR A 176 9.14 7.64 6.22
N VAL A 177 8.76 6.47 5.74
CA VAL A 177 7.37 6.03 5.67
C VAL A 177 7.22 4.66 6.31
N GLY A 178 6.40 4.57 7.35
CA GLY A 178 6.10 3.30 8.01
C GLY A 178 4.90 2.61 7.38
N GLU A 179 5.05 1.35 6.95
CA GLU A 179 3.89 0.52 6.68
C GLU A 179 3.29 0.03 7.99
N CYS A 180 2.08 0.48 8.31
CA CYS A 180 1.46 0.20 9.61
C CYS A 180 0.12 -0.53 9.43
N ALA A 181 0.12 -1.82 9.72
CA ALA A 181 -1.12 -2.57 9.88
C ALA A 181 -1.93 -2.01 11.07
N GLY A 182 -3.27 -2.06 10.98
CA GLY A 182 -4.17 -1.73 12.09
C GLY A 182 -4.04 -0.31 12.66
N LEU A 183 -3.62 0.65 11.84
CA LEU A 183 -3.37 2.01 12.26
C LEU A 183 -4.68 2.79 12.44
N THR A 184 -4.87 3.44 13.60
CA THR A 184 -5.90 4.46 13.79
C THR A 184 -5.32 5.85 13.54
N VAL A 185 -6.17 6.89 13.42
CA VAL A 185 -5.71 8.29 13.28
C VAL A 185 -4.80 8.70 14.44
N ASP A 186 -5.16 8.36 15.68
CA ASP A 186 -4.36 8.73 16.85
C ASP A 186 -3.02 8.00 16.86
N GLN A 187 -2.98 6.72 16.47
CA GLN A 187 -1.71 6.01 16.32
C GLN A 187 -0.87 6.63 15.21
N ALA A 188 -1.45 6.97 14.07
CA ALA A 188 -0.73 7.64 12.99
C ALA A 188 -0.09 8.96 13.45
N CYS A 189 -0.77 9.71 14.32
CA CYS A 189 -0.21 10.91 14.93
C CYS A 189 0.99 10.60 15.84
N LEU A 190 1.05 9.44 16.49
CA LEU A 190 2.26 9.04 17.23
C LEU A 190 3.42 8.70 16.27
N TYR A 191 3.16 7.90 15.23
CA TYR A 191 4.18 7.48 14.26
C TYR A 191 4.73 8.64 13.43
N ALA A 192 3.89 9.59 13.03
CA ALA A 192 4.21 10.59 12.02
C ALA A 192 3.88 12.02 12.46
N ASN A 193 4.04 12.33 13.75
CA ASN A 193 3.81 13.67 14.28
C ASN A 193 4.69 14.73 13.59
N GLU A 194 4.19 15.97 13.59
CA GLU A 194 4.93 17.14 13.10
C GLU A 194 6.18 17.49 13.92
N GLU A 195 6.29 17.02 15.17
CA GLU A 195 7.52 17.17 15.97
C GLU A 195 8.69 16.32 15.43
N GLY A 196 8.40 15.36 14.54
CA GLY A 196 9.40 14.54 13.86
C GLY A 196 10.11 13.55 14.79
N THR A 197 9.45 13.10 15.86
CA THR A 197 10.07 12.23 16.88
C THR A 197 10.25 10.78 16.42
N GLU A 198 9.51 10.35 15.40
CA GLU A 198 9.50 8.98 14.87
C GLU A 198 9.72 8.98 13.35
N LEU A 199 8.65 8.91 12.55
CA LEU A 199 8.68 8.81 11.09
C LEU A 199 8.08 10.07 10.44
N SER A 200 8.24 10.23 9.12
CA SER A 200 7.66 11.37 8.37
C SER A 200 6.20 11.15 7.98
N MET A 201 5.80 9.90 7.72
CA MET A 201 4.44 9.51 7.34
C MET A 201 4.19 8.02 7.62
N ALA A 202 2.93 7.59 7.58
CA ALA A 202 2.54 6.19 7.74
C ALA A 202 1.53 5.76 6.67
N PHE A 203 1.75 4.60 6.06
CA PHE A 203 0.75 3.92 5.24
C PHE A 203 -0.29 3.25 6.14
N GLN A 204 -1.53 3.66 5.97
CA GLN A 204 -2.72 3.02 6.53
C GLN A 204 -3.42 2.18 5.46
N PHE A 205 -4.10 1.12 5.89
CA PHE A 205 -4.75 0.14 5.00
C PHE A 205 -6.27 0.17 5.04
N GLU A 206 -6.90 0.99 5.90
CA GLU A 206 -8.35 0.86 6.12
C GLU A 206 -9.16 1.08 4.83
N HIS A 207 -8.74 1.99 3.94
CA HIS A 207 -9.39 2.18 2.63
C HIS A 207 -9.24 0.96 1.70
N MET A 208 -8.17 0.18 1.86
CA MET A 208 -7.96 -1.08 1.15
C MET A 208 -8.81 -2.22 1.72
N ASP A 209 -9.42 -2.06 2.89
CA ASP A 209 -10.23 -3.09 3.54
C ASP A 209 -11.75 -2.87 3.37
N LEU A 210 -12.16 -1.73 2.80
CA LEU A 210 -13.57 -1.34 2.62
C LEU A 210 -14.40 -2.33 1.77
N ASP A 211 -13.74 -3.14 0.95
CA ASP A 211 -14.36 -4.24 0.23
C ASP A 211 -14.29 -5.57 1.01
N GLY A 212 -14.39 -5.50 2.34
CA GLY A 212 -14.48 -6.66 3.23
C GLY A 212 -13.14 -7.31 3.59
N GLY A 213 -12.01 -6.67 3.28
CA GLY A 213 -10.66 -7.17 3.58
C GLY A 213 -10.43 -7.42 5.07
N GLU A 214 -10.91 -6.52 5.93
CA GLU A 214 -10.79 -6.62 7.40
C GLU A 214 -11.45 -7.88 7.99
N SER A 215 -12.55 -8.31 7.36
CA SER A 215 -13.29 -9.52 7.77
C SER A 215 -12.66 -10.77 7.16
N PHE A 216 -12.52 -10.78 5.83
CA PHE A 216 -11.99 -11.92 5.09
C PHE A 216 -11.50 -11.46 3.72
N LYS A 217 -10.17 -11.51 3.49
CA LYS A 217 -9.52 -11.01 2.28
C LYS A 217 -10.09 -11.62 0.99
N TRP A 218 -10.32 -12.93 0.96
CA TRP A 218 -10.68 -13.68 -0.24
C TRP A 218 -12.16 -13.55 -0.58
N ASN A 219 -12.52 -12.38 -1.09
CA ASN A 219 -13.87 -12.05 -1.49
C ASN A 219 -13.85 -11.18 -2.77
N THR A 220 -15.03 -10.94 -3.36
CA THR A 220 -15.19 -10.12 -4.58
C THR A 220 -16.11 -8.91 -4.37
N ARG A 221 -16.27 -8.47 -3.12
CA ARG A 221 -17.07 -7.28 -2.80
C ARG A 221 -16.46 -6.05 -3.44
N LYS A 222 -17.31 -5.07 -3.72
CA LYS A 222 -16.92 -3.77 -4.27
C LYS A 222 -16.84 -2.75 -3.14
N ILE A 223 -15.95 -1.77 -3.31
CA ILE A 223 -15.81 -0.66 -2.37
C ILE A 223 -17.07 0.20 -2.45
N ASP A 224 -17.65 0.51 -1.30
CA ASP A 224 -18.74 1.47 -1.21
C ASP A 224 -18.18 2.91 -1.24
N ILE A 225 -18.67 3.74 -2.16
CA ILE A 225 -18.16 5.10 -2.39
C ILE A 225 -18.43 6.01 -1.18
N VAL A 226 -19.58 5.86 -0.51
CA VAL A 226 -19.90 6.66 0.68
C VAL A 226 -18.97 6.31 1.84
N ALA A 227 -18.72 5.02 2.06
CA ALA A 227 -17.76 4.55 3.05
C ALA A 227 -16.34 5.04 2.73
N LEU A 228 -15.93 4.99 1.45
CA LEU A 228 -14.63 5.51 1.01
C LEU A 228 -14.48 7.01 1.30
N LYS A 229 -15.49 7.83 0.98
CA LYS A 229 -15.46 9.28 1.26
C LYS A 229 -15.34 9.56 2.75
N LYS A 230 -16.16 8.90 3.56
CA LYS A 230 -16.12 9.05 5.03
C LYS A 230 -14.74 8.68 5.58
N LEU A 231 -14.16 7.58 5.09
CA LEU A 231 -12.88 7.09 5.54
C LEU A 231 -11.72 7.99 5.11
N LEU A 232 -11.64 8.38 3.84
CA LEU A 232 -10.59 9.30 3.38
C LEU A 232 -10.72 10.67 4.05
N THR A 233 -11.94 11.15 4.30
CA THR A 233 -12.18 12.37 5.09
C THR A 233 -11.70 12.24 6.53
N LYS A 234 -11.95 11.09 7.17
CA LYS A 234 -11.44 10.79 8.52
C LYS A 234 -9.92 10.95 8.58
N TRP A 235 -9.21 10.44 7.57
CA TRP A 235 -7.75 10.53 7.50
C TRP A 235 -7.24 11.93 7.12
N GLN A 236 -7.91 12.62 6.20
CA GLN A 236 -7.57 14.00 5.85
C GLN A 236 -7.73 14.93 7.07
N LYS A 237 -8.90 14.93 7.71
CA LYS A 237 -9.19 15.79 8.88
C LYS A 237 -8.47 15.35 10.15
N GLY A 238 -8.30 14.05 10.34
CA GLY A 238 -7.70 13.51 11.55
C GLY A 238 -6.21 13.84 11.71
N LEU A 239 -5.49 13.97 10.58
CA LEU A 239 -4.06 14.28 10.55
C LEU A 239 -3.76 15.76 10.29
N GLU A 240 -4.77 16.56 9.89
CA GLU A 240 -4.60 17.99 9.61
C GLU A 240 -3.93 18.73 10.79
N GLY A 241 -2.76 19.33 10.55
CA GLY A 241 -1.97 20.05 11.57
C GLY A 241 -1.38 19.17 12.67
N ARG A 242 -1.34 17.84 12.48
CA ARG A 242 -0.87 16.87 13.47
C ARG A 242 0.12 15.87 12.88
N ALA A 243 -0.09 15.44 11.64
CA ALA A 243 0.73 14.45 10.95
C ALA A 243 0.55 14.54 9.42
N TRP A 244 1.40 13.85 8.66
CA TRP A 244 1.35 13.89 7.20
C TRP A 244 0.81 12.62 6.56
N ASN A 245 -0.18 12.76 5.67
CA ASN A 245 -0.80 11.65 4.95
C ASN A 245 0.09 11.10 3.84
N SER A 246 0.14 9.77 3.69
CA SER A 246 0.52 9.10 2.46
C SER A 246 -0.73 8.75 1.65
N LEU A 247 -0.77 9.11 0.36
CA LEU A 247 -1.91 8.89 -0.51
C LEU A 247 -1.54 7.83 -1.55
N TYR A 248 -2.28 6.73 -1.62
CA TYR A 248 -2.06 5.69 -2.63
C TYR A 248 -3.36 4.97 -2.96
N TRP A 249 -3.41 4.35 -4.13
CA TRP A 249 -4.54 3.51 -4.53
C TRP A 249 -4.20 2.03 -4.59
N CYS A 250 -2.99 1.70 -5.04
CA CYS A 250 -2.50 0.34 -5.04
C CYS A 250 -0.98 0.34 -4.86
N ASN A 251 -0.44 -0.85 -4.63
CA ASN A 251 0.98 -1.12 -4.50
C ASN A 251 1.22 -2.60 -4.87
N HIS A 252 2.38 -3.14 -4.55
CA HIS A 252 2.76 -4.53 -4.85
C HIS A 252 1.96 -5.61 -4.10
N ASP A 253 1.15 -5.22 -3.11
CA ASP A 253 0.29 -6.11 -2.32
C ASP A 253 -1.21 -5.90 -2.54
N GLN A 254 -1.59 -4.94 -3.41
CA GLN A 254 -2.98 -4.60 -3.70
C GLN A 254 -3.27 -4.76 -5.20
N PRO A 255 -4.46 -5.24 -5.59
CA PRO A 255 -4.83 -5.33 -7.00
C PRO A 255 -4.84 -3.96 -7.68
N ARG A 256 -4.77 -3.95 -9.02
CA ARG A 256 -4.74 -2.72 -9.81
C ARG A 256 -6.00 -1.91 -9.59
N ILE A 257 -5.86 -0.62 -9.26
CA ILE A 257 -7.00 0.21 -8.85
C ILE A 257 -8.09 0.33 -9.91
N VAL A 258 -7.71 0.41 -11.20
CA VAL A 258 -8.68 0.52 -12.31
C VAL A 258 -9.59 -0.71 -12.39
N SER A 259 -9.10 -1.90 -12.03
CA SER A 259 -9.90 -3.13 -11.99
C SER A 259 -10.64 -3.32 -10.67
N ARG A 260 -10.06 -2.81 -9.57
CA ARG A 260 -10.62 -2.95 -8.23
C ARG A 260 -11.82 -2.03 -8.03
N MET A 261 -11.64 -0.75 -8.34
CA MET A 261 -12.63 0.31 -8.11
C MET A 261 -13.09 1.00 -9.40
N GLY A 262 -12.23 1.07 -10.40
CA GLY A 262 -12.56 1.65 -11.71
C GLY A 262 -13.45 0.74 -12.57
N ASP A 263 -13.37 0.95 -13.87
CA ASP A 263 -14.08 0.15 -14.86
C ASP A 263 -13.12 -0.17 -16.01
N ASP A 264 -12.65 -1.41 -16.09
CA ASP A 264 -11.76 -1.89 -17.14
C ASP A 264 -12.47 -2.75 -18.20
N SER A 265 -13.81 -2.65 -18.30
CA SER A 265 -14.62 -3.44 -19.23
C SER A 265 -14.45 -3.05 -20.70
N THR A 266 -14.12 -1.78 -20.97
CA THR A 266 -13.75 -1.29 -22.32
C THR A 266 -12.52 -0.38 -22.26
N PRO A 267 -11.78 -0.21 -23.36
CA PRO A 267 -10.64 0.70 -23.40
C PRO A 267 -10.97 2.14 -22.97
N GLU A 268 -12.14 2.65 -23.35
CA GLU A 268 -12.58 4.01 -23.06
C GLU A 268 -12.90 4.20 -21.57
N LEU A 269 -13.65 3.26 -20.98
CA LEU A 269 -14.01 3.31 -19.56
C LEU A 269 -12.77 3.08 -18.68
N ARG A 270 -11.83 2.24 -19.12
CA ARG A 270 -10.54 2.03 -18.44
C ARG A 270 -9.76 3.32 -18.34
N GLU A 271 -9.60 4.05 -19.43
CA GLU A 271 -8.85 5.31 -19.41
C GLU A 271 -9.56 6.39 -18.61
N LYS A 272 -10.88 6.54 -18.78
CA LYS A 272 -11.65 7.52 -18.01
C LYS A 272 -11.59 7.24 -16.52
N SER A 273 -11.88 6.01 -16.11
CA SER A 273 -11.86 5.63 -14.70
C SER A 273 -10.45 5.76 -14.11
N ALA A 274 -9.40 5.32 -14.81
CA ALA A 274 -8.01 5.50 -14.36
C ALA A 274 -7.65 6.98 -14.13
N LYS A 275 -8.01 7.87 -15.07
CA LYS A 275 -7.78 9.31 -14.94
C LYS A 275 -8.59 9.93 -13.79
N THR A 276 -9.85 9.55 -13.62
CA THR A 276 -10.72 10.11 -12.58
C THR A 276 -10.34 9.64 -11.18
N LEU A 277 -9.89 8.39 -11.05
CA LEU A 277 -9.28 7.87 -9.83
C LEU A 277 -8.00 8.63 -9.47
N ALA A 278 -7.13 8.88 -10.46
CA ALA A 278 -5.94 9.69 -10.28
C ALA A 278 -6.29 11.12 -9.84
N LEU A 279 -7.24 11.76 -10.52
CA LEU A 279 -7.71 13.11 -10.21
C LEU A 279 -8.22 13.21 -8.76
N CYS A 280 -9.04 12.23 -8.35
CA CYS A 280 -9.62 12.16 -7.02
C CYS A 280 -8.55 12.14 -5.92
N LEU A 281 -7.49 11.37 -6.08
CA LEU A 281 -6.45 11.21 -5.05
C LEU A 281 -5.39 12.32 -5.10
N HIS A 282 -4.93 12.70 -6.30
CA HIS A 282 -3.82 13.64 -6.47
C HIS A 282 -4.16 15.08 -6.07
N MET A 283 -5.44 15.41 -5.89
CA MET A 283 -5.91 16.71 -5.40
C MET A 283 -6.12 16.75 -3.88
N MET A 284 -5.81 15.67 -3.13
CA MET A 284 -5.86 15.62 -1.66
C MET A 284 -4.55 16.10 -0.98
N GLN A 285 -4.62 16.37 0.33
CA GLN A 285 -3.47 16.76 1.16
C GLN A 285 -2.64 15.53 1.52
N GLY A 286 -1.31 15.60 1.37
CA GLY A 286 -0.40 14.48 1.66
C GLY A 286 0.63 14.24 0.56
N THR A 287 1.26 13.07 0.57
CA THR A 287 2.24 12.67 -0.47
C THR A 287 1.65 11.53 -1.32
N PRO A 288 1.35 11.76 -2.61
CA PRO A 288 0.88 10.71 -3.50
C PRO A 288 1.98 9.72 -3.89
N TYR A 289 1.65 8.45 -3.88
CA TYR A 289 2.45 7.33 -4.38
C TYR A 289 1.75 6.74 -5.61
N VAL A 290 2.47 6.69 -6.72
CA VAL A 290 2.00 6.07 -7.97
C VAL A 290 2.75 4.75 -8.13
N TYR A 291 2.03 3.65 -8.24
CA TYR A 291 2.65 2.33 -8.40
C TYR A 291 2.92 2.01 -9.88
N GLN A 292 4.06 1.40 -10.20
CA GLN A 292 4.50 1.18 -11.59
C GLN A 292 3.41 0.56 -12.48
N GLY A 293 2.99 1.26 -13.53
CA GLY A 293 1.95 0.85 -14.46
C GLY A 293 0.56 1.41 -14.15
N GLU A 294 0.35 2.01 -12.98
CA GLU A 294 -0.86 2.78 -12.65
C GLU A 294 -1.02 3.97 -13.60
N GLU A 295 0.09 4.62 -13.95
CA GLU A 295 0.16 5.72 -14.92
C GLU A 295 -0.16 5.29 -16.36
N LEU A 296 -0.22 3.98 -16.64
CA LEU A 296 -0.66 3.44 -17.93
C LEU A 296 -2.11 2.93 -17.87
N GLY A 297 -2.70 2.85 -16.68
CA GLY A 297 -3.94 2.15 -16.43
C GLY A 297 -3.83 0.64 -16.66
N MET A 298 -2.72 0.02 -16.21
CA MET A 298 -2.58 -1.45 -16.18
C MET A 298 -3.67 -2.08 -15.31
N THR A 299 -4.16 -3.25 -15.74
CA THR A 299 -5.32 -3.92 -15.14
C THR A 299 -4.92 -5.19 -14.39
N ASN A 300 -5.84 -5.73 -13.60
CA ASN A 300 -5.78 -7.11 -13.13
C ASN A 300 -5.67 -8.07 -14.33
N VAL A 301 -5.15 -9.27 -14.04
CA VAL A 301 -4.81 -10.27 -15.05
C VAL A 301 -5.87 -11.39 -15.06
N PRO A 302 -6.31 -11.85 -16.25
CA PRO A 302 -7.26 -12.95 -16.36
C PRO A 302 -6.56 -14.31 -16.14
N PHE A 303 -6.05 -14.55 -14.93
CA PHE A 303 -5.40 -15.82 -14.58
C PHE A 303 -6.35 -17.02 -14.79
N GLY A 304 -5.84 -18.08 -15.44
CA GLY A 304 -6.62 -19.25 -15.81
C GLY A 304 -6.81 -20.21 -14.64
N GLY A 305 -5.70 -20.64 -14.03
CA GLY A 305 -5.66 -21.60 -12.93
C GLY A 305 -4.62 -21.23 -11.87
N LEU A 306 -4.50 -22.06 -10.83
CA LEU A 306 -3.58 -21.83 -9.71
C LEU A 306 -2.12 -21.76 -10.17
N GLU A 307 -1.76 -22.51 -11.21
CA GLU A 307 -0.43 -22.57 -11.81
C GLU A 307 0.04 -21.25 -12.43
N ASP A 308 -0.86 -20.29 -12.63
CA ASP A 308 -0.52 -18.95 -13.10
C ASP A 308 -0.04 -18.03 -11.97
N PHE A 309 -0.37 -18.35 -10.71
CA PHE A 309 0.04 -17.57 -9.54
C PHE A 309 1.46 -17.96 -9.09
N ARG A 310 2.17 -17.00 -8.52
CA ARG A 310 3.50 -17.16 -7.90
C ARG A 310 3.49 -16.79 -6.44
N ASP A 311 2.48 -16.04 -6.02
CA ASP A 311 2.35 -15.51 -4.69
C ASP A 311 2.06 -16.59 -3.64
N VAL A 312 2.96 -16.73 -2.66
CA VAL A 312 2.85 -17.71 -1.57
C VAL A 312 1.55 -17.57 -0.78
N GLU A 313 1.08 -16.34 -0.54
CA GLU A 313 -0.17 -16.09 0.17
C GLU A 313 -1.38 -16.62 -0.63
N SER A 314 -1.40 -16.36 -1.94
CA SER A 314 -2.46 -16.83 -2.83
C SER A 314 -2.48 -18.35 -2.95
N ILE A 315 -1.30 -18.97 -3.12
CA ILE A 315 -1.15 -20.42 -3.25
C ILE A 315 -1.53 -21.12 -1.94
N ASN A 316 -0.98 -20.68 -0.81
CA ASN A 316 -1.26 -21.30 0.48
C ASN A 316 -2.72 -21.15 0.87
N ALA A 317 -3.31 -19.96 0.69
CA ALA A 317 -4.71 -19.74 0.99
C ALA A 317 -5.62 -20.60 0.11
N TYR A 318 -5.26 -20.82 -1.16
CA TYR A 318 -6.01 -21.73 -2.02
C TYR A 318 -6.06 -23.14 -1.43
N HIS A 319 -4.90 -23.69 -1.07
CA HIS A 319 -4.82 -25.02 -0.47
C HIS A 319 -5.56 -25.08 0.87
N GLU A 320 -5.26 -24.18 1.80
CA GLU A 320 -5.85 -24.16 3.14
C GLU A 320 -7.38 -24.09 3.10
N LEU A 321 -7.94 -23.17 2.31
CA LEU A 321 -9.39 -22.93 2.31
C LEU A 321 -10.18 -23.96 1.49
N THR A 322 -9.59 -24.51 0.43
CA THR A 322 -10.26 -25.53 -0.40
C THR A 322 -10.17 -26.92 0.22
N GLU A 323 -9.03 -27.30 0.78
CA GLU A 323 -8.83 -28.59 1.45
C GLU A 323 -9.62 -28.68 2.76
N ALA A 324 -9.76 -27.56 3.49
CA ALA A 324 -10.64 -27.46 4.65
C ALA A 324 -12.14 -27.44 4.29
N GLY A 325 -12.50 -27.42 3.00
CA GLY A 325 -13.89 -27.35 2.54
C GLY A 325 -14.60 -26.03 2.85
N THR A 326 -13.86 -24.97 3.21
CA THR A 326 -14.41 -23.65 3.53
C THR A 326 -14.80 -22.88 2.26
N MET A 327 -14.11 -23.13 1.15
CA MET A 327 -14.40 -22.56 -0.17
C MET A 327 -14.28 -23.64 -1.26
N THR A 328 -15.03 -23.49 -2.35
CA THR A 328 -14.80 -24.33 -3.55
C THR A 328 -13.59 -23.81 -4.34
N PRO A 329 -12.86 -24.68 -5.06
CA PRO A 329 -11.80 -24.28 -5.99
C PRO A 329 -12.18 -23.12 -6.93
N GLU A 330 -13.37 -23.17 -7.51
CA GLU A 330 -13.85 -22.18 -8.48
C GLU A 330 -14.05 -20.82 -7.82
N ARG A 331 -14.68 -20.80 -6.64
CA ARG A 331 -14.90 -19.57 -5.89
C ARG A 331 -13.58 -18.97 -5.40
N MET A 332 -12.62 -19.81 -5.00
CA MET A 332 -11.32 -19.35 -4.57
C MET A 332 -10.53 -18.73 -5.74
N LEU A 333 -10.50 -19.37 -6.92
CA LEU A 333 -9.87 -18.78 -8.12
C LEU A 333 -10.51 -17.46 -8.55
N GLU A 334 -11.83 -17.31 -8.42
CA GLU A 334 -12.52 -16.04 -8.63
C GLU A 334 -12.02 -14.95 -7.67
N CYS A 335 -11.88 -15.27 -6.39
CA CYS A 335 -11.35 -14.34 -5.38
C CYS A 335 -9.87 -14.01 -5.64
N LEU A 336 -9.05 -15.00 -6.03
CA LEU A 336 -7.65 -14.78 -6.37
C LEU A 336 -7.49 -13.84 -7.58
N ARG A 337 -8.27 -14.04 -8.64
CA ARG A 337 -8.28 -13.11 -9.80
C ARG A 337 -8.60 -11.67 -9.39
N TYR A 338 -9.45 -11.49 -8.38
CA TYR A 338 -9.83 -10.16 -7.91
C TYR A 338 -8.83 -9.54 -6.91
N LYS A 339 -8.26 -10.34 -5.99
CA LYS A 339 -7.54 -9.87 -4.79
C LYS A 339 -6.06 -10.18 -4.76
N SER A 340 -5.58 -11.13 -5.56
CA SER A 340 -4.20 -11.58 -5.47
C SER A 340 -3.23 -10.43 -5.73
N ARG A 341 -2.13 -10.46 -4.98
CA ARG A 341 -1.00 -9.54 -5.12
C ARG A 341 -0.33 -9.67 -6.49
N ASP A 342 -0.43 -10.85 -7.11
CA ASP A 342 0.14 -11.09 -8.44
C ASP A 342 -0.48 -10.19 -9.54
N ASN A 343 -1.68 -9.65 -9.34
CA ASN A 343 -2.25 -8.65 -10.23
C ASN A 343 -1.37 -7.39 -10.36
N ALA A 344 -0.64 -7.03 -9.31
CA ALA A 344 0.28 -5.90 -9.29
C ALA A 344 1.71 -6.27 -9.69
N ARG A 345 2.04 -7.56 -9.83
CA ARG A 345 3.42 -8.06 -9.96
C ARG A 345 3.74 -8.57 -11.37
N THR A 346 2.78 -8.59 -12.27
CA THR A 346 3.06 -8.93 -13.67
C THR A 346 4.01 -7.92 -14.31
N PRO A 347 4.85 -8.37 -15.27
CA PRO A 347 5.83 -7.52 -15.95
C PRO A 347 5.29 -6.15 -16.38
N MET A 348 6.09 -5.11 -16.16
CA MET A 348 5.79 -3.77 -16.69
C MET A 348 5.65 -3.82 -18.21
N GLN A 349 4.62 -3.13 -18.72
CA GLN A 349 4.27 -3.17 -20.14
C GLN A 349 4.95 -2.01 -20.89
N TRP A 350 6.17 -2.22 -21.39
CA TRP A 350 6.96 -1.16 -22.03
C TRP A 350 6.50 -0.85 -23.45
N ASP A 351 6.30 -1.88 -24.27
CA ASP A 351 5.87 -1.72 -25.66
C ASP A 351 5.02 -2.91 -26.14
N ALA A 352 4.70 -2.95 -27.44
CA ALA A 352 3.91 -4.02 -28.06
C ALA A 352 4.74 -5.20 -28.57
N SER A 353 6.05 -5.25 -28.30
CA SER A 353 6.91 -6.39 -28.66
C SER A 353 6.67 -7.58 -27.71
N PRO A 354 7.15 -8.80 -28.05
CA PRO A 354 6.97 -9.98 -27.19
C PRO A 354 7.33 -9.70 -25.71
N ASN A 355 6.51 -10.23 -24.79
CA ASN A 355 6.58 -9.96 -23.34
C ASN A 355 6.55 -8.46 -22.97
N ALA A 356 5.91 -7.64 -23.81
CA ALA A 356 5.80 -6.19 -23.66
C ALA A 356 7.15 -5.45 -23.57
N GLY A 357 8.20 -5.98 -24.20
CA GLY A 357 9.55 -5.42 -24.13
C GLY A 357 10.24 -5.59 -22.77
N PHE A 358 9.61 -6.31 -21.82
CA PHE A 358 10.17 -6.51 -20.48
C PHE A 358 11.41 -7.41 -20.46
N THR A 359 11.40 -8.46 -21.30
CA THR A 359 12.51 -9.42 -21.39
C THR A 359 12.52 -10.10 -22.75
N THR A 360 13.72 -10.42 -23.23
CA THR A 360 13.92 -11.27 -24.41
C THR A 360 13.81 -12.77 -24.07
N GLY A 361 13.79 -13.12 -22.78
CA GLY A 361 13.62 -14.49 -22.29
C GLY A 361 12.19 -14.82 -21.89
N THR A 362 12.03 -15.71 -20.91
CA THR A 362 10.73 -16.01 -20.29
C THR A 362 10.54 -15.14 -19.05
N PRO A 363 9.46 -14.36 -18.94
CA PRO A 363 9.20 -13.62 -17.72
C PRO A 363 8.88 -14.57 -16.57
N TRP A 364 9.26 -14.20 -15.34
CA TRP A 364 9.11 -15.03 -14.15
C TRP A 364 7.63 -15.34 -13.80
N ILE A 365 6.74 -14.42 -14.17
CA ILE A 365 5.28 -14.56 -14.19
C ILE A 365 4.76 -14.06 -15.53
N LYS A 366 3.65 -14.61 -16.03
CA LYS A 366 3.09 -14.27 -17.35
C LYS A 366 2.78 -12.76 -17.44
N THR A 367 3.16 -12.15 -18.56
CA THR A 367 2.72 -10.78 -18.91
C THR A 367 1.21 -10.77 -19.17
N ASN A 368 0.53 -9.68 -18.80
CA ASN A 368 -0.89 -9.52 -19.10
C ASN A 368 -1.12 -9.51 -20.62
N PRO A 369 -2.05 -10.32 -21.17
CA PRO A 369 -2.29 -10.40 -22.62
C PRO A 369 -2.73 -9.07 -23.27
N ASN A 370 -3.15 -8.07 -22.50
CA ASN A 370 -3.55 -6.75 -23.02
C ASN A 370 -2.37 -5.78 -23.29
N TYR A 371 -1.11 -6.22 -23.12
CA TYR A 371 0.06 -5.37 -23.36
C TYR A 371 0.16 -4.77 -24.79
N PRO A 372 -0.34 -5.40 -25.87
CA PRO A 372 -0.30 -4.77 -27.19
C PRO A 372 -1.11 -3.48 -27.26
N GLN A 373 -2.14 -3.32 -26.41
CA GLN A 373 -3.00 -2.14 -26.33
C GLN A 373 -2.63 -1.20 -25.19
N ILE A 374 -2.11 -1.72 -24.09
CA ILE A 374 -1.73 -0.94 -22.91
C ILE A 374 -0.21 -1.06 -22.75
N ASN A 375 0.55 -0.05 -23.14
CA ASN A 375 1.99 -0.05 -22.92
C ASN A 375 2.53 1.38 -22.90
N ALA A 376 3.73 1.56 -22.35
CA ALA A 376 4.36 2.86 -22.23
C ALA A 376 4.55 3.51 -23.62
N ALA A 377 5.02 2.77 -24.63
CA ALA A 377 5.23 3.32 -25.97
C ALA A 377 3.95 3.92 -26.59
N GLU A 378 2.81 3.25 -26.45
CA GLU A 378 1.50 3.78 -26.87
C GLU A 378 1.10 5.00 -26.04
N GLN A 379 1.17 4.91 -24.71
CA GLN A 379 0.72 5.99 -23.82
C GLN A 379 1.58 7.25 -23.97
N LEU A 380 2.89 7.13 -24.25
CA LEU A 380 3.77 8.27 -24.50
C LEU A 380 3.49 8.92 -25.86
N GLY A 381 3.03 8.15 -26.85
CA GLY A 381 2.78 8.61 -28.22
C GLY A 381 1.52 9.46 -28.42
N ARG A 382 0.66 9.58 -27.40
CA ARG A 382 -0.66 10.23 -27.51
C ARG A 382 -0.95 11.16 -26.34
N GLU A 383 -1.20 12.45 -26.59
CA GLU A 383 -1.32 13.50 -25.56
C GLU A 383 -2.51 13.37 -24.59
N ASP A 384 -3.57 12.66 -25.00
CA ASP A 384 -4.75 12.40 -24.18
C ASP A 384 -4.66 11.07 -23.44
N SER A 385 -3.48 10.43 -23.36
CA SER A 385 -3.26 9.18 -22.62
C SER A 385 -3.40 9.31 -21.10
N VAL A 386 -3.46 8.18 -20.40
CA VAL A 386 -3.42 8.14 -18.92
C VAL A 386 -2.08 8.67 -18.43
N PHE A 387 -0.98 8.32 -19.10
CA PHE A 387 0.37 8.76 -18.73
C PHE A 387 0.50 10.29 -18.73
N HIS A 388 0.09 10.94 -19.81
CA HIS A 388 0.15 12.40 -19.92
C HIS A 388 -0.83 13.08 -18.97
N PHE A 389 -1.93 12.41 -18.60
CA PHE A 389 -2.83 12.90 -17.55
C PHE A 389 -2.16 12.88 -16.16
N TYR A 390 -1.50 11.79 -15.77
CA TYR A 390 -0.70 11.75 -14.53
C TYR A 390 0.41 12.80 -14.54
N GLN A 391 1.11 12.99 -15.66
CA GLN A 391 2.12 14.03 -15.80
C GLN A 391 1.53 15.43 -15.55
N LYS A 392 0.34 15.73 -16.09
CA LYS A 392 -0.39 16.98 -15.84
C LYS A 392 -0.76 17.13 -14.37
N LEU A 393 -1.26 16.08 -13.70
CA LEU A 393 -1.58 16.11 -12.27
C LEU A 393 -0.35 16.41 -11.41
N ILE A 394 0.78 15.75 -11.68
CA ILE A 394 2.03 15.95 -10.95
C ILE A 394 2.55 17.37 -11.16
N ARG A 395 2.49 17.88 -12.40
CA ARG A 395 2.88 19.26 -12.71
C ARG A 395 2.01 20.26 -11.95
N LEU A 396 0.69 20.10 -11.99
CA LEU A 396 -0.24 20.97 -11.25
C LEU A 396 0.07 20.99 -9.76
N ARG A 397 0.37 19.82 -9.16
CA ARG A 397 0.75 19.72 -7.74
C ARG A 397 2.02 20.50 -7.42
N HIS A 398 3.03 20.49 -8.29
CA HIS A 398 4.26 21.25 -8.10
C HIS A 398 4.08 22.77 -8.33
N GLU A 399 3.14 23.16 -9.19
CA GLU A 399 2.91 24.57 -9.54
C GLU A 399 1.89 25.27 -8.63
N ASN A 400 1.14 24.53 -7.80
CA ASN A 400 0.03 25.08 -7.00
C ASN A 400 0.08 24.56 -5.56
N GLU A 401 0.55 25.41 -4.63
CA GLU A 401 0.70 25.10 -3.20
C GLU A 401 -0.61 24.68 -2.53
N ILE A 402 -1.76 25.19 -2.98
CA ILE A 402 -3.09 24.80 -2.47
C ILE A 402 -3.36 23.29 -2.59
N ILE A 403 -2.78 22.62 -3.59
CA ILE A 403 -2.90 21.17 -3.78
C ILE A 403 -2.02 20.42 -2.75
N VAL A 404 -0.89 20.99 -2.34
CA VAL A 404 0.01 20.37 -1.36
C VAL A 404 -0.48 20.64 0.06
N TYR A 405 -0.64 21.91 0.41
CA TYR A 405 -0.80 22.37 1.79
C TYR A 405 -2.22 22.73 2.19
N GLY A 406 -3.13 23.00 1.23
CA GLY A 406 -4.47 23.48 1.56
C GLY A 406 -5.27 22.52 2.45
N SER A 407 -6.10 23.05 3.34
CA SER A 407 -7.03 22.25 4.16
C SER A 407 -7.99 21.49 3.25
N TYR A 408 -8.43 20.30 3.64
CA TYR A 408 -9.37 19.48 2.86
C TYR A 408 -10.77 19.54 3.48
N ASP A 409 -11.84 19.75 2.71
CA ASP A 409 -13.22 19.69 3.20
C ASP A 409 -14.15 18.93 2.24
N LEU A 410 -14.80 17.87 2.74
CA LEU A 410 -15.71 17.02 1.95
C LEU A 410 -17.04 17.73 1.65
N LEU A 411 -17.51 17.58 0.42
CA LEU A 411 -18.84 17.96 -0.04
C LEU A 411 -19.68 16.72 -0.39
N SER A 412 -21.00 16.83 -0.24
CA SER A 412 -21.95 15.77 -0.58
C SER A 412 -21.60 14.38 0.02
N PRO A 413 -21.48 14.27 1.36
CA PRO A 413 -20.94 13.07 2.02
C PRO A 413 -21.73 11.79 1.74
N GLU A 414 -23.04 11.89 1.53
CA GLU A 414 -23.93 10.74 1.32
C GLU A 414 -24.22 10.43 -0.16
N ASP A 415 -23.65 11.18 -1.11
CA ASP A 415 -23.87 10.92 -2.54
C ASP A 415 -23.22 9.59 -2.96
N PRO A 416 -23.94 8.63 -3.57
CA PRO A 416 -23.35 7.33 -3.91
C PRO A 416 -22.52 7.34 -5.21
N GLN A 417 -22.40 8.47 -5.91
CA GLN A 417 -21.70 8.58 -7.19
C GLN A 417 -20.60 9.63 -7.17
N LEU A 418 -20.91 10.80 -6.61
CA LEU A 418 -20.03 11.96 -6.62
C LEU A 418 -19.13 11.98 -5.39
N TYR A 419 -17.84 12.17 -5.67
CA TYR A 419 -16.85 12.57 -4.69
C TYR A 419 -16.45 14.01 -5.01
N ALA A 420 -16.97 14.95 -4.22
CA ALA A 420 -16.65 16.36 -4.30
C ALA A 420 -15.97 16.83 -3.00
N TYR A 421 -14.95 17.66 -3.10
CA TYR A 421 -14.30 18.27 -1.94
C TYR A 421 -13.59 19.57 -2.32
N THR A 422 -13.31 20.41 -1.35
CA THR A 422 -12.52 21.63 -1.53
C THR A 422 -11.14 21.50 -0.91
N ARG A 423 -10.20 22.30 -1.45
CA ARG A 423 -8.95 22.64 -0.82
C ARG A 423 -8.90 24.14 -0.55
N THR A 424 -8.43 24.58 0.63
CA THR A 424 -8.35 26.02 0.97
C THR A 424 -6.96 26.38 1.48
N LEU A 425 -6.34 27.42 0.92
CA LEU A 425 -5.04 27.95 1.35
C LEU A 425 -4.99 29.46 1.09
N ASP A 426 -4.64 30.27 2.10
CA ASP A 426 -4.42 31.71 1.98
C ASP A 426 -5.53 32.48 1.22
N GLY A 427 -6.79 32.12 1.48
CA GLY A 427 -7.97 32.72 0.84
C GLY A 427 -8.31 32.15 -0.54
N GLN A 428 -7.42 31.39 -1.17
CA GLN A 428 -7.68 30.66 -2.41
C GLN A 428 -8.48 29.39 -2.12
N LYS A 429 -9.34 28.99 -3.07
CA LYS A 429 -10.10 27.76 -2.99
C LYS A 429 -10.00 26.94 -4.28
N LEU A 430 -9.86 25.64 -4.12
CA LEU A 430 -9.93 24.66 -5.20
C LEU A 430 -11.10 23.73 -4.94
N LEU A 431 -11.87 23.40 -5.98
CA LEU A 431 -12.95 22.42 -5.94
C LEU A 431 -12.57 21.24 -6.84
N CYS A 432 -12.55 20.03 -6.29
CA CYS A 432 -12.40 18.80 -7.06
C CYS A 432 -13.74 18.06 -7.05
N VAL A 433 -14.24 17.66 -8.22
CA VAL A 433 -15.47 16.87 -8.37
C VAL A 433 -15.19 15.69 -9.29
N CYS A 434 -15.42 14.47 -8.80
CA CYS A 434 -15.25 13.24 -9.55
C CYS A 434 -16.54 12.42 -9.51
N ASN A 435 -17.04 12.00 -10.67
CA ASN A 435 -18.02 10.93 -10.76
C ASN A 435 -17.29 9.59 -10.74
N LEU A 436 -17.48 8.81 -9.68
CA LEU A 436 -16.79 7.53 -9.48
C LEU A 436 -17.62 6.34 -9.95
N THR A 437 -18.51 6.54 -10.93
CA THR A 437 -19.41 5.49 -11.43
C THR A 437 -19.55 5.52 -12.95
N GLY A 438 -20.01 4.40 -13.50
CA GLY A 438 -20.35 4.24 -14.91
C GLY A 438 -21.66 4.90 -15.35
N ARG A 439 -22.28 5.77 -14.54
CA ARG A 439 -23.56 6.43 -14.84
C ARG A 439 -23.38 7.95 -14.90
N PRO A 440 -24.16 8.68 -15.70
CA PRO A 440 -24.17 10.14 -15.66
C PRO A 440 -24.55 10.68 -14.27
N ALA A 441 -24.02 11.85 -13.93
CA ALA A 441 -24.30 12.55 -12.69
C ALA A 441 -24.44 14.05 -12.92
N GLU A 442 -25.04 14.73 -11.95
CA GLU A 442 -25.32 16.15 -11.97
C GLU A 442 -24.80 16.80 -10.69
N TYR A 443 -24.13 17.94 -10.81
CA TYR A 443 -23.56 18.65 -9.67
C TYR A 443 -23.85 20.14 -9.73
N GLU A 444 -24.43 20.67 -8.65
CA GLU A 444 -24.65 22.10 -8.47
C GLU A 444 -23.39 22.74 -7.85
N LEU A 445 -22.77 23.68 -8.58
CA LEU A 445 -21.59 24.39 -8.12
C LEU A 445 -21.92 25.31 -6.94
N PRO A 446 -21.12 25.28 -5.85
CA PRO A 446 -21.20 26.32 -4.83
C PRO A 446 -20.97 27.70 -5.46
N ALA A 447 -21.70 28.71 -4.98
CA ALA A 447 -21.71 30.05 -5.58
C ALA A 447 -20.31 30.67 -5.78
N GLU A 448 -19.37 30.39 -4.87
CA GLU A 448 -17.99 30.85 -4.94
C GLU A 448 -17.20 30.27 -6.14
N PHE A 449 -17.63 29.15 -6.71
CA PHE A 449 -17.01 28.56 -7.91
C PHE A 449 -17.76 28.90 -9.21
N ALA A 450 -18.79 29.73 -9.15
CA ALA A 450 -19.53 30.14 -10.35
C ALA A 450 -18.63 30.85 -11.39
N ALA A 451 -17.60 31.58 -10.97
CA ALA A 451 -16.60 32.16 -11.87
C ALA A 451 -15.26 31.39 -11.87
N GLY A 452 -15.22 30.20 -11.27
CA GLY A 452 -13.99 29.42 -11.09
C GLY A 452 -13.35 29.02 -12.42
N ARG A 453 -12.03 29.12 -12.49
CA ARG A 453 -11.24 28.71 -13.65
C ARG A 453 -10.99 27.20 -13.61
N GLN A 454 -11.29 26.49 -14.70
CA GLN A 454 -10.97 25.07 -14.81
C GLN A 454 -9.47 24.85 -14.94
N LEU A 455 -8.90 24.01 -14.06
CA LEU A 455 -7.50 23.60 -14.09
C LEU A 455 -7.30 22.35 -14.94
N ILE A 456 -8.17 21.36 -14.76
CA ILE A 456 -8.10 20.05 -15.43
C ILE A 456 -9.49 19.39 -15.43
N ALA A 457 -9.74 18.53 -16.41
CA ALA A 457 -10.94 17.70 -16.46
C ALA A 457 -10.66 16.33 -17.10
N VAL A 458 -11.49 15.36 -16.75
CA VAL A 458 -11.62 14.05 -17.40
C VAL A 458 -12.97 14.03 -18.11
N GLY A 459 -12.97 13.59 -19.37
CA GLY A 459 -14.17 13.62 -20.20
C GLY A 459 -14.53 15.03 -20.66
N GLN A 460 -15.83 15.31 -20.78
CA GLN A 460 -16.34 16.61 -21.20
C GLN A 460 -17.51 17.04 -20.31
N PRO A 461 -17.24 17.42 -19.04
CA PRO A 461 -18.28 17.98 -18.18
C PRO A 461 -18.93 19.20 -18.85
N VAL A 462 -20.25 19.21 -18.95
CA VAL A 462 -21.01 20.29 -19.60
C VAL A 462 -21.56 21.21 -18.53
N ARG A 463 -21.22 22.49 -18.61
CA ARG A 463 -21.65 23.49 -17.64
C ARG A 463 -22.79 24.35 -18.17
N GLU A 464 -23.89 24.37 -17.44
CA GLU A 464 -25.10 25.16 -17.73
C GLU A 464 -25.44 26.05 -16.52
N GLY A 465 -24.93 27.28 -16.53
CA GLY A 465 -25.02 28.17 -15.36
C GLY A 465 -24.20 27.63 -14.17
N ASN A 466 -24.88 27.28 -13.09
CA ASN A 466 -24.28 26.64 -11.91
C ASN A 466 -24.42 25.11 -11.92
N GLN A 467 -25.16 24.54 -12.85
CA GLN A 467 -25.26 23.09 -12.99
C GLN A 467 -24.12 22.56 -13.86
N VAL A 468 -23.51 21.45 -13.46
CA VAL A 468 -22.53 20.71 -14.26
C VAL A 468 -23.02 19.29 -14.47
N HIS A 469 -23.15 18.90 -15.73
CA HIS A 469 -23.48 17.54 -16.16
C HIS A 469 -22.19 16.75 -16.37
N LEU A 470 -22.05 15.64 -15.65
CA LEU A 470 -20.89 14.75 -15.73
C LEU A 470 -21.31 13.45 -16.41
N GLY A 471 -20.57 13.03 -17.44
CA GLY A 471 -20.70 11.69 -17.99
C GLY A 471 -20.18 10.62 -17.03
N PRO A 472 -20.34 9.33 -17.39
CA PRO A 472 -19.70 8.21 -16.71
C PRO A 472 -18.19 8.46 -16.53
N TRP A 473 -17.71 8.36 -15.29
CA TRP A 473 -16.31 8.59 -14.93
C TRP A 473 -15.75 9.98 -15.30
N ASP A 474 -16.58 10.98 -15.53
CA ASP A 474 -16.09 12.34 -15.76
C ASP A 474 -15.69 13.01 -14.43
N GLY A 475 -14.83 14.03 -14.50
CA GLY A 475 -14.40 14.79 -13.33
C GLY A 475 -13.75 16.11 -13.72
N PHE A 476 -13.68 17.06 -12.80
CA PHE A 476 -13.06 18.36 -13.04
C PHE A 476 -12.52 18.99 -11.77
N VAL A 477 -11.59 19.93 -11.96
CA VAL A 477 -11.05 20.78 -10.90
C VAL A 477 -11.20 22.24 -11.29
N LEU A 478 -11.81 23.03 -10.40
CA LEU A 478 -11.88 24.49 -10.50
C LEU A 478 -11.00 25.15 -9.43
N VAL A 479 -10.47 26.31 -9.74
CA VAL A 479 -9.82 27.19 -8.75
C VAL A 479 -10.49 28.57 -8.76
N ASN A 480 -10.65 29.14 -7.57
CA ASN A 480 -11.07 30.51 -7.35
C ASN A 480 -9.97 31.22 -6.54
N PHE A 481 -9.44 32.32 -7.10
CA PHE A 481 -8.36 33.11 -6.51
C PHE A 481 -8.90 34.36 -5.83
#